data_AF-I4AD54-F1
#
_entry.id   AF-I4AD54-F1
#
_cell.length_a   1.000
_cell.length_b   1.000
_cell.length_c   1.000
_cell.angle_alpha   90.00
_cell.angle_beta   90.00
_cell.angle_gamma   90.00
#
_symmetry.space_group_name_H-M   'P 1'
#
loop_
_entity.id
_entity.type
_entity.pdbx_description
1 polymer ?
#
loop_
_entity_poly.entity_id
_entity_poly.type
_entity_poly.pdbx_seq_one_letter_code
_entity_poly.pdbx_strand_id
1 'polypeptide(L)'
;MSDGAVFWLIALALFGFPAIVQLLLCVLAKSRIIKMAPSVFVGITWIVCVLGSYNVIDLPQTSTLANGGFIAFYDYTVIAMIGIAVLLGIGFAWLSYGVIMWAKKKA
;
A
#
# COMPACT_ATOMS: atom_id res chain seq x y z
N MET A 1 -5.62 9.08 26.53
CA MET A 1 -6.32 9.25 25.24
C MET A 1 -5.94 8.06 24.39
N SER A 2 -6.92 7.30 23.90
CA SER A 2 -6.75 5.90 23.47
C SER A 2 -5.79 5.77 22.28
N ASP A 3 -4.67 5.06 22.49
CA ASP A 3 -3.70 4.70 21.45
C ASP A 3 -4.35 4.01 20.23
N GLY A 4 -5.49 3.34 20.46
CA GLY A 4 -6.29 2.75 19.39
C GLY A 4 -6.87 3.77 18.40
N ALA A 5 -7.28 4.96 18.82
CA ALA A 5 -7.87 5.96 17.91
C ALA A 5 -6.84 6.51 16.91
N VAL A 6 -5.60 6.68 17.36
CA VAL A 6 -4.47 7.10 16.50
C VAL A 6 -4.14 6.00 15.50
N PHE A 7 -4.13 4.73 15.93
CA PHE A 7 -3.94 3.59 15.04
C PHE A 7 -5.01 3.51 13.95
N TRP A 8 -6.30 3.67 14.31
CA TRP A 8 -7.39 3.67 13.33
C TRP A 8 -7.30 4.84 12.36
N LEU A 9 -6.93 6.05 12.80
CA LEU A 9 -6.74 7.21 11.93
C LEU A 9 -5.58 7.00 10.94
N ILE A 10 -4.47 6.43 11.40
CA ILE A 10 -3.33 6.08 10.55
C ILE A 10 -3.73 5.01 9.53
N ALA A 11 -4.41 3.95 9.96
CA ALA A 11 -4.90 2.91 9.05
C ALA A 11 -5.88 3.47 8.01
N LEU A 12 -6.77 4.39 8.40
CA LEU A 12 -7.71 5.04 7.49
C LEU A 12 -7.00 5.94 6.48
N ALA A 13 -5.97 6.68 6.91
CA ALA A 13 -5.14 7.49 6.02
C ALA A 13 -4.34 6.63 5.04
N LEU A 14 -3.78 5.51 5.52
CA LEU A 14 -3.03 4.54 4.71
C LEU A 14 -3.91 3.77 3.72
N PHE A 15 -5.20 3.61 3.99
CA PHE A 15 -6.16 3.08 3.02
C PHE A 15 -6.66 4.17 2.05
N GLY A 16 -7.11 5.30 2.60
CA GLY A 16 -7.86 6.32 1.88
C GLY A 16 -7.00 7.15 0.93
N PHE A 17 -5.82 7.59 1.36
CA PHE A 17 -4.94 8.40 0.52
C PHE A 17 -4.51 7.67 -0.77
N PRO A 18 -3.95 6.44 -0.73
CA PRO A 18 -3.59 5.73 -1.94
C PRO A 18 -4.81 5.35 -2.79
N ALA A 19 -5.98 5.08 -2.19
CA ALA A 19 -7.22 4.87 -2.94
C ALA A 19 -7.61 6.11 -3.76
N ILE A 20 -7.57 7.30 -3.17
CA ILE A 20 -7.90 8.56 -3.84
C ILE A 20 -6.90 8.87 -4.96
N VAL A 21 -5.59 8.74 -4.68
CA VAL A 21 -4.54 8.96 -5.68
C VAL A 21 -4.69 7.98 -6.84
N GLN A 22 -4.94 6.70 -6.56
CA GLN A 22 -5.16 5.68 -7.58
C GLN A 22 -6.42 5.99 -8.43
N LEU A 23 -7.51 6.43 -7.80
CA LEU A 23 -8.74 6.80 -8.52
C LEU A 23 -8.52 8.01 -9.43
N LEU A 24 -7.83 9.05 -8.94
CA LEU A 24 -7.47 10.23 -9.72
C LEU A 24 -6.60 9.85 -10.92
N LEU A 25 -5.59 9.00 -10.73
CA LEU A 25 -4.76 8.50 -11.83
C LEU A 25 -5.59 7.69 -12.84
N CYS A 26 -6.51 6.85 -12.36
CA CYS A 26 -7.41 6.09 -13.24
C CYS A 26 -8.31 6.99 -14.10
N VAL A 27 -8.76 8.12 -13.56
CA VAL A 27 -9.62 9.09 -14.27
C VAL A 27 -8.82 10.02 -15.20
N LEU A 28 -7.70 10.56 -14.73
CA LEU A 28 -6.94 11.62 -15.41
C LEU A 28 -5.89 11.08 -16.39
N ALA A 29 -5.24 9.96 -16.07
CA ALA A 29 -4.15 9.45 -16.90
C ALA A 29 -4.69 8.80 -18.19
N LYS A 30 -4.09 9.14 -19.33
CA LYS A 30 -4.45 8.54 -20.63
C LYS A 30 -3.77 7.17 -20.84
N SER A 31 -2.54 7.01 -20.33
CA SER A 31 -1.77 5.77 -20.48
C SER A 31 -2.14 4.73 -19.42
N ARG A 32 -2.37 3.48 -19.85
CA ARG A 32 -2.65 2.34 -18.96
C ARG A 32 -1.46 2.03 -18.03
N ILE A 33 -0.24 2.27 -18.49
CA ILE A 33 0.99 2.01 -17.71
C ILE A 33 1.02 2.90 -16.46
N ILE A 34 0.70 4.19 -16.63
CA ILE A 34 0.69 5.17 -15.53
C ILE A 34 -0.40 4.83 -14.50
N LYS A 35 -1.53 4.26 -14.94
CA LYS A 35 -2.59 3.79 -14.04
C LYS A 35 -2.15 2.59 -13.20
N MET A 36 -1.33 1.71 -13.74
CA MET A 36 -0.90 0.48 -13.07
C MET A 36 0.37 0.68 -12.24
N ALA A 37 1.18 1.70 -12.53
CA ALA A 37 2.45 1.95 -11.85
C ALA A 37 2.36 1.98 -10.32
N PRO A 38 1.39 2.66 -9.66
CA PRO A 38 1.32 2.68 -8.20
C PRO A 38 0.93 1.30 -7.64
N SER A 39 0.02 0.59 -8.31
CA SER A 39 -0.41 -0.76 -7.90
C SER A 39 0.73 -1.77 -8.00
N VAL A 40 1.53 -1.70 -9.08
CA VAL A 40 2.69 -2.55 -9.30
C VAL A 40 3.79 -2.25 -8.30
N PHE A 41 4.08 -0.96 -8.04
CA PHE A 41 5.09 -0.57 -7.07
C PHE A 41 4.74 -1.06 -5.66
N VAL A 42 3.52 -0.78 -5.19
CA VAL A 42 3.05 -1.25 -3.87
C VAL A 42 3.05 -2.78 -3.80
N GLY A 43 2.63 -3.47 -4.87
CA GLY A 43 2.65 -4.93 -4.93
C GLY A 43 4.06 -5.51 -4.78
N ILE A 44 5.04 -4.96 -5.51
CA ILE A 44 6.45 -5.38 -5.40
C ILE A 44 6.98 -5.11 -4.00
N THR A 45 6.78 -3.90 -3.47
CA THR A 45 7.21 -3.54 -2.10
C THR A 45 6.62 -4.49 -1.07
N TRP A 46 5.32 -4.80 -1.19
CA TRP A 46 4.65 -5.73 -0.28
C TRP A 46 5.24 -7.15 -0.36
N ILE A 47 5.45 -7.68 -1.58
CA ILE A 47 6.07 -9.00 -1.77
C ILE A 47 7.46 -9.06 -1.13
N VAL A 48 8.29 -8.02 -1.34
CA VAL A 48 9.63 -7.94 -0.75
C VAL A 48 9.55 -7.93 0.78
N CYS A 49 8.63 -7.17 1.37
CA CYS A 49 8.45 -7.14 2.83
C CYS A 49 7.94 -8.47 3.39
N VAL A 50 7.02 -9.16 2.68
CA VAL A 50 6.53 -10.49 3.08
C VAL A 50 7.65 -11.52 3.02
N LEU A 51 8.40 -11.57 1.91
CA LEU A 51 9.54 -12.49 1.76
C LEU A 51 10.64 -12.20 2.78
N GLY A 52 10.86 -10.94 3.11
CA GLY A 52 11.74 -10.52 4.20
C GLY A 52 11.25 -10.99 5.56
N SER A 53 9.96 -10.90 5.86
CA SER A 53 9.36 -11.39 7.12
C SER A 53 9.50 -12.91 7.29
N TYR A 54 9.40 -13.69 6.20
CA TYR A 54 9.58 -15.14 6.22
C TYR A 54 11.04 -15.61 6.14
N ASN A 55 12.03 -14.70 6.21
CA ASN A 55 13.46 -15.01 6.05
C ASN A 55 13.80 -15.74 4.74
N VAL A 56 12.98 -15.59 3.70
CA VAL A 56 13.23 -16.18 2.37
C VAL A 56 14.27 -15.36 1.62
N ILE A 57 14.33 -14.07 1.90
CA ILE A 57 15.38 -13.15 1.46
C ILE A 57 16.06 -12.64 2.73
N ASP A 58 17.39 -12.74 2.79
CA ASP A 58 18.22 -12.14 3.84
C ASP A 58 18.18 -10.61 3.69
N LEU A 59 17.06 -10.04 4.11
CA LEU A 59 16.87 -8.62 4.29
C LEU A 59 17.31 -8.27 5.71
N PRO A 60 17.99 -7.14 5.93
CA PRO A 60 18.45 -6.74 7.25
C PRO A 60 17.27 -6.57 8.21
N GLN A 61 16.93 -7.64 8.93
CA GLN A 61 15.91 -7.64 9.96
C GLN A 61 16.42 -6.93 11.21
N THR A 62 15.52 -6.23 11.88
CA THR A 62 15.73 -5.53 13.15
C THR A 62 16.38 -6.38 14.25
N SER A 63 16.41 -7.70 14.14
CA SER A 63 17.13 -8.60 15.06
C SER A 63 18.66 -8.46 15.01
N THR A 64 19.23 -7.74 14.04
CA THR A 64 20.64 -7.31 14.03
C THR A 64 20.87 -5.88 14.55
N LEU A 65 19.91 -5.30 15.28
CA LEU A 65 20.06 -4.00 15.94
C LEU A 65 20.94 -4.03 17.21
N ALA A 66 21.46 -5.20 17.61
CA ALA A 66 22.40 -5.30 18.74
C ALA A 66 23.73 -4.57 18.49
N ASN A 67 24.03 -4.11 17.27
CA ASN A 67 25.34 -3.54 16.89
C ASN A 67 25.32 -2.05 16.46
N GLY A 68 24.32 -1.25 16.84
CA GLY A 68 24.43 0.22 16.76
C GLY A 68 24.33 0.85 15.37
N GLY A 69 23.53 0.26 14.46
CA GLY A 69 23.25 0.84 13.14
C GLY A 69 22.25 2.01 13.19
N PHE A 70 22.59 3.13 12.54
CA PHE A 70 21.88 4.42 12.54
C PHE A 70 20.53 4.45 11.79
N ILE A 71 20.04 3.30 11.29
CA ILE A 71 18.82 3.21 10.48
C ILE A 71 17.96 2.06 11.03
N ALA A 72 16.97 2.40 11.86
CA ALA A 72 15.96 1.44 12.30
C ALA A 72 15.00 1.18 11.12
N PHE A 73 15.22 0.09 10.38
CA PHE A 73 14.22 -0.40 9.44
C PHE A 73 12.99 -0.86 10.26
N TYR A 74 11.80 -0.35 9.94
CA TYR A 74 10.56 -0.79 10.60
C TYR A 74 10.39 -2.31 10.39
N ASP A 75 9.88 -3.01 11.39
CA ASP A 75 9.62 -4.45 11.34
C ASP A 75 8.84 -4.79 10.04
N TYR A 76 9.41 -5.68 9.22
CA TYR A 76 8.84 -6.07 7.94
C TYR A 76 7.42 -6.61 8.07
N THR A 77 7.06 -7.15 9.24
CA THR A 77 5.71 -7.61 9.58
C THR A 77 4.72 -6.44 9.61
N VAL A 78 5.12 -5.32 10.22
CA VAL A 78 4.29 -4.10 10.30
C VAL A 78 4.13 -3.48 8.91
N ILE A 79 5.21 -3.45 8.12
CA ILE A 79 5.16 -2.94 6.74
C ILE A 79 4.28 -3.84 5.86
N ALA A 80 4.34 -5.16 6.02
CA ALA A 80 3.48 -6.10 5.32
C ALA A 80 2.00 -5.87 5.65
N MET A 81 1.65 -5.65 6.92
CA MET A 81 0.27 -5.31 7.32
C MET A 81 -0.21 -3.98 6.72
N ILE A 82 0.65 -2.96 6.72
CA ILE A 82 0.35 -1.68 6.06
C ILE A 82 0.14 -1.87 4.56
N GLY A 83 1.00 -2.66 3.90
CA GLY A 83 0.88 -2.93 2.47
C GLY A 83 -0.44 -3.62 2.10
N ILE A 84 -0.99 -4.48 2.96
CA ILE A 84 -2.34 -5.05 2.76
C ILE A 84 -3.40 -3.95 2.73
N ALA A 85 -3.38 -3.02 3.70
CA ALA A 85 -4.33 -1.92 3.74
C ALA A 85 -4.23 -1.01 2.50
N VAL A 86 -3.02 -0.72 2.04
CA VAL A 86 -2.76 0.07 0.83
C VAL A 86 -3.25 -0.66 -0.43
N LEU A 87 -3.00 -1.97 -0.54
CA LEU A 87 -3.47 -2.80 -1.66
C LEU A 87 -5.01 -2.87 -1.71
N LEU A 88 -5.67 -2.97 -0.56
CA LEU A 88 -7.13 -2.91 -0.48
C LEU A 88 -7.67 -1.55 -0.94
N GLY A 89 -7.01 -0.45 -0.56
CA GLY A 89 -7.38 0.89 -1.01
C GLY A 89 -7.26 1.05 -2.53
N ILE A 90 -6.17 0.56 -3.10
CA ILE A 90 -5.93 0.54 -4.55
C ILE A 90 -6.97 -0.33 -5.27
N GLY A 91 -7.27 -1.52 -4.74
CA GLY A 91 -8.31 -2.40 -5.29
C GLY A 91 -9.69 -1.76 -5.29
N PHE A 92 -10.05 -1.08 -4.19
CA PHE A 92 -11.29 -0.33 -4.10
C PHE A 92 -11.40 0.81 -5.14
N ALA A 93 -10.29 1.51 -5.40
CA ALA A 93 -10.24 2.54 -6.44
C ALA A 93 -10.46 1.97 -7.86
N TRP A 94 -9.90 0.80 -8.16
CA TRP A 94 -10.11 0.10 -9.43
C TRP A 94 -11.58 -0.33 -9.62
N LEU A 95 -12.20 -0.88 -8.57
CA LEU A 95 -13.62 -1.23 -8.58
C LEU A 95 -14.50 0.01 -8.80
N SER A 96 -14.24 1.08 -8.05
CA SER A 96 -14.98 2.34 -8.15
C SER A 96 -14.87 2.95 -9.56
N TYR A 97 -13.67 2.95 -10.16
CA TYR A 97 -13.47 3.38 -11.53
C TYR A 97 -14.27 2.53 -12.53
N GLY A 98 -14.31 1.21 -12.35
CA GLY A 98 -15.13 0.30 -13.17
C GLY A 98 -16.62 0.66 -13.13
N VAL A 99 -17.16 0.93 -11.94
CA VAL A 99 -18.55 1.37 -11.75
C VAL A 99 -18.82 2.72 -12.43
N ILE A 100 -17.92 3.70 -12.26
CA ILE A 100 -18.05 5.02 -12.90
C ILE A 100 -18.08 4.90 -14.43
N MET A 101 -17.21 4.08 -15.01
CA MET A 101 -17.16 3.85 -16.46
C MET A 101 -18.41 3.12 -16.97
N TRP A 102 -18.96 2.19 -16.18
CA TRP A 102 -20.22 1.52 -16.49
C TRP A 102 -21.41 2.49 -16.46
N ALA A 103 -21.48 3.36 -15.45
CA ALA A 103 -22.53 4.38 -15.34
C ALA A 103 -22.48 5.37 -16.52
N LYS A 104 -21.29 5.81 -16.93
CA LYS A 104 -21.10 6.69 -18.10
C LYS A 104 -21.50 6.06 -19.44
N LYS A 105 -21.51 4.73 -19.56
CA LYS A 105 -21.98 4.06 -20.78
C LYS A 105 -23.51 3.96 -20.87
N LYS A 106 -24.22 4.22 -19.76
CA LYS A 106 -25.68 4.15 -19.68
C LYS A 106 -26.38 5.52 -19.72
N ALA A 107 -25.63 6.61 -19.63
CA ALA A 107 -26.11 7.99 -19.80
C ALA A 107 -25.86 8.46 -21.23
#